data_AF-A0A957Y429-F1
#
_entry.id   AF-A0A957Y429-F1
#
_cell.length_a   1.000
_cell.length_b   1.000
_cell.length_c   1.000
_cell.angle_alpha   90.00
_cell.angle_beta   90.00
_cell.angle_gamma   90.00
#
_symmetry.space_group_name_H-M   'P 1'
#
loop_
_entity.id
_entity.type
_entity.pdbx_description
1 polymer ?
#
loop_
_entity_poly.entity_id
_entity_poly.type
_entity_poly.pdbx_seq_one_letter_code
_entity_poly.pdbx_strand_id
1 'polypeptide(L)'
;MNLTIHPAKELFGTARVPGDKSISHRSAMFASLAEGESRVRNFLPGGDCLATLGVLRALGVTIDQPSPTELRIDGVGLHGWQ
;
A
#
# COMPACT_ATOMS: atom_id res chain seq x y z
N MET A 1 19.07 -2.28 15.62
CA MET A 1 19.61 -3.10 14.51
C MET A 1 20.85 -2.39 14.02
N ASN A 2 22.00 -3.05 14.00
CA ASN A 2 23.27 -2.43 13.57
C ASN A 2 23.63 -2.96 12.19
N LEU A 3 23.92 -2.07 11.26
CA LEU A 3 24.35 -2.39 9.90
C LEU A 3 25.79 -1.92 9.71
N THR A 4 26.69 -2.84 9.34
CA THR A 4 28.08 -2.51 8.98
C THR A 4 28.21 -2.56 7.46
N ILE A 5 28.69 -1.47 6.85
CA ILE A 5 28.86 -1.35 5.39
C ILE A 5 30.36 -1.29 5.07
N HIS A 6 30.77 -2.00 4.03
CA HIS A 6 32.13 -1.97 3.50
C HIS A 6 32.18 -1.29 2.12
N PRO A 7 33.31 -0.69 1.71
CA PRO A 7 33.44 -0.06 0.40
C PRO A 7 33.20 -1.06 -0.75
N ALA A 8 32.47 -0.62 -1.77
CA ALA A 8 32.28 -1.35 -3.01
C ALA A 8 33.00 -0.64 -4.17
N LYS A 9 33.58 -1.40 -5.09
CA LYS A 9 34.28 -0.86 -6.27
C LYS A 9 33.30 -0.23 -7.27
N GLU A 10 32.18 -0.89 -7.53
CA GLU A 10 31.09 -0.43 -8.42
C GLU A 10 29.78 -1.14 -8.10
N LEU A 11 28.64 -0.54 -8.48
CA LEU A 11 27.34 -1.20 -8.57
C LEU A 11 26.98 -1.38 -10.05
N PHE A 12 26.69 -2.61 -10.47
CA PHE A 12 26.30 -2.92 -11.84
C PHE A 12 25.12 -3.91 -11.86
N GLY A 13 24.09 -3.60 -12.65
CA GLY A 13 22.92 -4.46 -12.82
C GLY A 13 21.61 -3.69 -12.99
N THR A 14 20.49 -4.39 -12.87
CA THR A 14 19.15 -3.82 -12.91
C THR A 14 18.36 -4.35 -11.72
N ALA A 15 17.61 -3.46 -11.08
CA ALA A 15 16.75 -3.81 -9.96
C ALA A 15 15.33 -3.30 -10.20
N ARG A 16 14.35 -4.05 -9.70
CA ARG A 16 12.98 -3.56 -9.56
C ARG A 16 12.82 -3.03 -8.15
N VAL A 17 12.49 -1.74 -8.04
CA VAL A 17 12.17 -1.14 -6.74
C VAL A 17 10.74 -1.51 -6.31
N PRO A 18 10.44 -1.46 -5.00
CA PRO A 18 9.09 -1.60 -4.49
C PRO A 18 8.12 -0.53 -5.04
N GLY A 19 6.83 -0.69 -4.74
CA GLY A 19 5.81 0.32 -5.03
C GLY A 19 6.12 1.69 -4.42
N ASP A 20 5.54 2.75 -4.99
CA ASP A 20 5.69 4.10 -4.45
C ASP A 20 4.83 4.28 -3.19
N LYS A 21 5.43 4.83 -2.13
CA LYS A 21 4.78 5.02 -0.83
C LYS A 21 3.60 5.97 -0.91
N SER A 22 3.78 7.12 -1.54
CA SER A 22 2.77 8.17 -1.62
C SER A 22 1.57 7.73 -2.48
N ILE A 23 1.82 7.00 -3.58
CA ILE A 23 0.77 6.39 -4.40
C ILE A 23 0.07 5.27 -3.63
N SER A 24 0.80 4.46 -2.85
CA SER A 24 0.20 3.39 -2.04
C SER A 24 -0.78 3.93 -1.01
N HIS A 25 -0.43 5.02 -0.30
CA HIS A 25 -1.38 5.69 0.60
C HIS A 25 -2.61 6.22 -0.15
N ARG A 26 -2.38 7.02 -1.20
CA ARG A 26 -3.46 7.71 -1.92
C ARG A 26 -4.37 6.74 -2.65
N SER A 27 -3.84 5.70 -3.28
CA SER A 27 -4.64 4.66 -3.95
C SER A 27 -5.57 3.96 -2.97
N ALA A 28 -5.10 3.59 -1.77
CA ALA A 28 -5.95 2.99 -0.74
C ALA A 28 -7.03 3.97 -0.24
N MET A 29 -6.67 5.22 0.04
CA MET A 29 -7.63 6.25 0.47
C MET A 29 -8.70 6.52 -0.59
N PHE A 30 -8.32 6.74 -1.85
CA PHE A 30 -9.27 7.01 -2.92
C PHE A 30 -10.14 5.80 -3.23
N ALA A 31 -9.57 4.59 -3.25
CA ALA A 31 -10.32 3.36 -3.42
C ALA A 31 -11.38 3.18 -2.33
N SER A 32 -11.06 3.52 -1.07
CA SER A 32 -12.00 3.41 0.03
C SER A 32 -13.18 4.39 -0.05
N LEU A 33 -13.00 5.53 -0.74
CA LEU A 33 -14.03 6.55 -0.95
C LEU A 33 -14.82 6.35 -2.25
N ALA A 34 -14.35 5.46 -3.13
CA ALA A 34 -15.03 5.14 -4.38
C ALA A 34 -16.33 4.35 -4.12
N GLU A 35 -17.16 4.21 -5.15
CA GLU A 35 -18.30 3.29 -5.15
C GLU A 35 -17.90 1.98 -5.86
N GLY A 36 -18.04 0.84 -5.17
CA GLY A 36 -17.73 -0.48 -5.72
C GLY A 36 -16.29 -0.97 -5.47
N GLU A 37 -15.88 -2.04 -6.16
CA GLU A 37 -14.56 -2.67 -5.97
C GLU A 37 -13.45 -1.94 -6.74
N SER A 38 -12.37 -1.60 -6.04
CA SER A 38 -11.10 -1.13 -6.62
C SER A 38 -9.99 -2.16 -6.44
N ARG A 39 -9.16 -2.34 -7.48
CA ARG A 39 -7.98 -3.23 -7.43
C ARG A 39 -6.69 -2.44 -7.53
N VAL A 40 -5.84 -2.53 -6.51
CA VAL A 40 -4.54 -1.86 -6.46
C VAL A 40 -3.43 -2.90 -6.61
N ARG A 41 -2.58 -2.74 -7.62
CA ARG A 41 -1.39 -3.58 -7.86
C ARG A 41 -0.12 -2.80 -7.61
N ASN A 42 0.96 -3.51 -7.30
CA ASN A 42 2.25 -2.91 -6.93
C ASN A 42 2.13 -1.96 -5.73
N PHE A 43 1.26 -2.32 -4.78
CA PHE A 43 1.17 -1.66 -3.48
C PHE A 43 2.47 -1.86 -2.70
N LEU A 44 2.91 -0.85 -1.95
CA LEU A 44 4.05 -0.94 -1.04
C LEU A 44 3.59 -1.44 0.34
N PRO A 45 3.90 -2.69 0.78
CA PRO A 45 3.58 -3.19 2.11
C PRO A 45 4.54 -2.66 3.19
N GLY A 46 4.89 -1.38 3.13
CA GLY A 46 5.67 -0.72 4.17
C GLY A 46 4.82 -0.44 5.41
N GLY A 47 5.46 -0.32 6.58
CA GLY A 47 4.78 -0.07 7.86
C GLY A 47 3.79 1.09 7.81
N ASP A 48 4.18 2.22 7.21
CA ASP A 48 3.31 3.40 7.00
C ASP A 48 2.03 3.05 6.23
N CYS A 49 2.17 2.33 5.11
CA CYS A 49 1.04 2.03 4.23
C CYS A 49 0.15 0.94 4.84
N LEU A 50 0.72 -0.05 5.54
CA LEU A 50 -0.04 -1.04 6.29
C LEU A 50 -0.83 -0.40 7.44
N ALA A 51 -0.26 0.59 8.13
CA ALA A 51 -0.97 1.38 9.14
C ALA A 51 -2.16 2.13 8.53
N THR A 52 -2.02 2.68 7.32
CA THR A 52 -3.13 3.29 6.57
C THR A 52 -4.25 2.29 6.30
N LEU A 53 -3.93 1.07 5.83
CA LEU A 53 -4.94 0.02 5.65
C LEU A 53 -5.63 -0.36 6.96
N GLY A 54 -4.89 -0.38 8.08
CA GLY A 54 -5.45 -0.59 9.41
C GLY A 54 -6.49 0.46 9.79
N VAL A 55 -6.18 1.74 9.56
CA VAL A 55 -7.12 2.85 9.79
C VAL A 55 -8.36 2.71 8.90
N LEU A 56 -8.19 2.45 7.60
CA LEU A 56 -9.33 2.29 6.68
C LEU A 56 -10.23 1.12 7.08
N ARG A 57 -9.67 -0.02 7.51
CA ARG A 57 -10.44 -1.13 8.06
C ARG A 57 -11.20 -0.74 9.32
N ALA A 58 -10.56 0.02 10.22
CA ALA A 58 -11.20 0.52 11.44
C ALA A 58 -12.35 1.50 11.12
N LEU A 59 -12.28 2.22 10.00
CA LEU A 59 -13.34 3.09 9.48
C LEU A 59 -14.42 2.32 8.68
N GLY A 60 -14.43 0.98 8.73
CA GLY A 60 -15.48 0.15 8.12
C GLY A 60 -15.25 -0.24 6.66
N VAL A 61 -14.06 -0.02 6.10
CA VAL A 61 -13.74 -0.37 4.72
C VAL A 61 -13.31 -1.85 4.63
N THR A 62 -13.98 -2.63 3.79
CA THR A 62 -13.56 -4.01 3.49
C THR A 62 -12.35 -3.99 2.55
N ILE A 63 -11.23 -4.56 3.02
CA ILE A 63 -9.97 -4.61 2.28
C ILE A 63 -9.39 -6.02 2.31
N ASP A 64 -9.54 -6.72 1.18
CA ASP A 64 -8.87 -7.99 0.91
C ASP A 64 -7.46 -7.74 0.39
N GLN A 65 -6.51 -8.57 0.82
CA GLN A 65 -5.12 -8.49 0.41
C GLN A 65 -4.66 -9.85 -0.13
N PRO A 66 -4.92 -10.16 -1.41
CA PRO A 66 -4.57 -11.47 -2.01
C PRO A 66 -3.06 -11.75 -2.01
N SER A 67 -2.23 -10.70 -1.98
CA SER A 67 -0.78 -10.80 -1.83
C SER A 67 -0.25 -9.55 -1.13
N PRO A 68 1.01 -9.52 -0.65
CA PRO A 68 1.57 -8.32 0.00
C PRO A 68 1.51 -7.05 -0.87
N THR A 69 1.45 -7.19 -2.20
CA THR A 69 1.50 -6.06 -3.14
C THR A 69 0.21 -5.88 -3.95
N GLU A 70 -0.87 -6.60 -3.61
CA GLU A 70 -2.18 -6.49 -4.27
C GLU A 70 -3.30 -6.32 -3.24
N LEU A 71 -4.18 -5.35 -3.49
CA LEU A 71 -5.36 -5.06 -2.67
C LEU A 71 -6.62 -5.14 -3.52
N ARG A 72 -7.71 -5.62 -2.92
CA ARG A 72 -9.09 -5.39 -3.38
C ARG A 72 -9.81 -4.64 -2.27
N ILE A 73 -10.35 -3.48 -2.62
CA ILE A 73 -10.95 -2.55 -1.67
C ILE A 73 -12.38 -2.31 -2.12
N ASP A 74 -13.34 -2.66 -1.27
CA ASP A 74 -14.74 -2.31 -1.50
C ASP A 74 -14.95 -0.90 -0.96
N GLY A 75 -15.04 0.05 -1.88
CA GLY A 75 -15.25 1.45 -1.54
C GLY A 75 -16.64 1.67 -0.95
N VAL A 76 -16.70 2.50 0.08
CA VAL A 76 -17.92 2.79 0.85
C VAL A 76 -18.59 4.11 0.45
N GLY A 77 -18.08 4.79 -0.58
CA GLY A 77 -18.54 6.11 -0.98
C GLY A 77 -18.05 7.25 -0.07
N LEU A 78 -18.29 8.49 -0.48
CA LEU A 78 -17.77 9.71 0.17
C LEU A 78 -18.20 9.88 1.65
N HIS A 79 -19.29 9.25 2.05
CA HIS A 79 -19.89 9.36 3.39
C HIS A 79 -20.02 8.02 4.12
N GLY A 80 -19.34 6.96 3.64
CA GLY A 80 -19.52 5.61 4.18
C GLY A 80 -18.54 5.19 5.29
N TRP A 81 -17.58 6.04 5.65
CA TRP A 81 -16.69 5.76 6.79
C TRP A 81 -17.45 5.86 8.12
N GLN A 82 -17.11 4.97 9.06
CA GLN A 82 -17.73 4.86 10.39
C GLN A 82 -16.99 5.67 11.47
#